data_AF-A0A3N5PW82-F1
#
_entry.id   AF-A0A3N5PW82-F1
#
_cell.length_a   1.000
_cell.length_b   1.000
_cell.length_c   1.000
_cell.angle_alpha   90.00
_cell.angle_beta   90.00
_cell.angle_gamma   90.00
#
_symmetry.space_group_name_H-M   'P 1'
#
loop_
_entity.id
_entity.type
_entity.pdbx_description
1 polymer ?
#
loop_
_entity_poly.entity_id
_entity_poly.type
_entity_poly.pdbx_seq_one_letter_code
_entity_poly.pdbx_strand_id
1 'polypeptide(L)'
;MRIAADTVASNSDELIVTVRFTNSSDDVVDSIRITSPVPADVQYVAQSASGPGSEVLFSVDNGRTFGRPGELTLPAPDGGVHGADASDYTHVRWVLHAPLDAGATGIARFRAVPR
;
A
#
# COMPACT_ATOMS: atom_id res chain seq x y z
N MET A 1 -16.46 6.18 2.23
CA MET A 1 -15.56 5.02 2.07
C MET A 1 -15.02 4.62 3.44
N ARG A 2 -15.26 3.38 3.86
CA ARG A 2 -14.66 2.83 5.09
C ARG A 2 -13.51 1.92 4.70
N ILE A 3 -12.32 2.19 5.25
CA ILE A 3 -11.15 1.34 5.12
C ILE A 3 -10.92 0.68 6.47
N ALA A 4 -10.91 -0.65 6.52
CA ALA A 4 -10.50 -1.41 7.69
C ALA A 4 -9.27 -2.22 7.28
N ALA A 5 -8.12 -1.92 7.89
CA ALA A 5 -6.96 -2.79 7.79
C ALA A 5 -7.06 -3.80 8.93
N ASP A 6 -7.34 -5.05 8.58
CA ASP A 6 -7.30 -6.15 9.53
C ASP A 6 -5.96 -6.85 9.38
N THR A 7 -5.11 -6.68 10.38
CA THR A 7 -3.79 -7.32 10.44
C THR A 7 -3.95 -8.77 10.90
N VAL A 8 -3.58 -9.74 10.06
CA VAL A 8 -3.59 -11.16 10.43
C VAL A 8 -2.14 -11.67 10.43
N ALA A 9 -1.57 -11.86 11.62
CA ALA A 9 -0.26 -12.48 11.77
C ALA A 9 -0.36 -13.99 11.50
N SER A 10 0.48 -14.52 10.62
CA SER A 10 0.60 -15.97 10.40
C SER A 10 2.05 -16.37 10.69
N ASN A 11 2.23 -17.45 11.45
CA ASN A 11 3.52 -17.98 11.92
C ASN A 11 4.51 -18.09 10.74
N SER A 12 5.76 -17.61 10.74
CA SER A 12 6.70 -17.09 11.72
C SER A 12 7.61 -16.13 10.94
N ASP A 13 7.86 -14.93 11.45
CA ASP A 13 8.62 -13.81 10.82
C ASP A 13 7.99 -13.07 9.63
N GLU A 14 6.83 -13.48 9.07
CA GLU A 14 6.16 -12.72 8.01
C GLU A 14 4.71 -12.33 8.38
N LEU A 15 4.41 -11.05 8.25
CA LEU A 15 3.09 -10.47 8.43
C LEU A 15 2.37 -10.36 7.09
N ILE A 16 1.09 -10.78 7.03
CA ILE A 16 0.22 -10.49 5.89
C ILE A 16 -0.75 -9.37 6.30
N VAL A 17 -0.53 -8.19 5.74
CA VAL A 17 -1.44 -7.06 5.94
C VAL A 17 -2.58 -7.17 4.94
N THR A 18 -3.82 -7.24 5.43
CA THR A 18 -5.03 -7.29 4.60
C THR A 18 -5.84 -6.01 4.80
N VAL A 19 -6.05 -5.28 3.72
CA VAL A 19 -6.85 -4.06 3.68
C VAL A 19 -8.20 -4.39 3.06
N ARG A 20 -9.26 -4.29 3.86
CA ARG A 20 -10.65 -4.45 3.43
C ARG A 20 -11.25 -3.06 3.23
N PHE A 21 -11.92 -2.86 2.11
CA PHE A 21 -12.60 -1.60 1.83
C PHE A 21 -14.00 -1.82 1.28
N THR A 22 -14.86 -0.85 1.56
CA THR A 22 -16.27 -0.86 1.12
C THR A 22 -16.63 0.53 0.60
N ASN A 23 -17.31 0.57 -0.55
CA ASN A 23 -18.05 1.74 -0.96
C ASN A 23 -19.31 1.85 -0.07
N SER A 24 -19.24 2.74 0.92
CA SER A 24 -20.31 2.97 1.89
C SER A 24 -21.28 4.08 1.46
N SER A 25 -21.18 4.56 0.23
CA SER A 25 -22.11 5.54 -0.33
C SER A 25 -23.20 4.84 -1.14
N ASP A 26 -24.25 5.59 -1.46
CA ASP A 26 -25.36 5.13 -2.30
C ASP A 26 -25.07 5.31 -3.80
N ASP A 27 -23.90 5.86 -4.15
CA ASP A 27 -23.46 6.15 -5.51
C ASP A 27 -22.31 5.23 -5.95
N VAL A 28 -22.12 5.12 -7.27
CA VAL A 28 -20.91 4.53 -7.86
C VAL A 28 -19.74 5.49 -7.64
N VAL A 29 -18.58 4.98 -7.23
CA VAL A 29 -17.38 5.79 -7.01
C VAL A 29 -16.28 5.37 -7.97
N ASP A 30 -15.59 6.35 -8.56
CA ASP A 30 -14.42 6.16 -9.42
C ASP A 30 -13.13 6.70 -8.76
N SER A 31 -12.00 6.63 -9.48
CA SER A 31 -10.72 7.25 -9.07
C SER A 31 -10.23 6.80 -7.69
N ILE A 32 -10.52 5.56 -7.33
CA ILE A 32 -10.37 5.05 -5.96
C ILE A 32 -8.90 4.81 -5.65
N ARG A 33 -8.45 5.38 -4.53
CA ARG A 33 -7.09 5.22 -4.01
C ARG A 33 -7.15 4.66 -2.60
N ILE A 34 -6.80 3.40 -2.44
CA ILE A 34 -6.67 2.76 -1.13
C ILE A 34 -5.22 2.92 -0.67
N THR A 35 -4.98 3.51 0.49
CA THR A 35 -3.62 3.70 1.03
C THR A 35 -3.50 3.00 2.38
N SER A 36 -2.41 2.28 2.59
CA SER A 36 -2.10 1.60 3.85
C SER A 36 -0.65 1.89 4.26
N PRO A 37 -0.41 2.32 5.51
CA PRO A 37 0.94 2.47 6.03
C PRO A 37 1.59 1.10 6.22
N VAL A 38 2.90 1.03 5.99
CA VAL A 38 3.75 -0.07 6.46
C VAL A 38 4.06 0.23 7.94
N PRO A 39 3.73 -0.66 8.89
CA PRO A 39 4.02 -0.43 10.31
C PRO A 39 5.52 -0.21 10.56
N ALA A 40 5.86 0.62 11.55
CA ALA A 40 7.23 1.10 11.76
C ALA A 40 8.23 -0.01 12.13
N ASP A 41 7.75 -1.08 12.76
CA ASP A 41 8.50 -2.26 13.21
C ASP A 41 8.72 -3.31 12.12
N VAL A 42 8.11 -3.15 10.94
CA VAL A 42 8.25 -4.05 9.81
C VAL A 42 8.65 -3.31 8.54
N GLN A 43 9.17 -4.06 7.57
CA GLN A 43 9.49 -3.60 6.23
C GLN A 43 8.71 -4.38 5.18
N TYR A 44 8.36 -3.70 4.08
CA TYR A 44 7.61 -4.29 2.97
C TYR A 44 8.44 -5.35 2.24
N VAL A 45 7.80 -6.49 1.93
CA VAL A 45 8.39 -7.53 1.08
C VAL A 45 8.17 -7.17 -0.39
N ALA A 46 9.24 -7.03 -1.15
CA ALA A 46 9.19 -6.68 -2.57
C ALA A 46 8.21 -7.60 -3.35
N GLN A 47 7.48 -7.00 -4.31
CA GLN A 47 6.52 -7.72 -5.18
C GLN A 47 5.40 -8.48 -4.44
N SER A 48 5.14 -8.18 -3.15
CA SER A 48 4.11 -8.86 -2.37
C SER A 48 2.73 -8.17 -2.41
N ALA A 49 2.68 -6.88 -2.76
CA ALA A 49 1.44 -6.12 -2.83
C ALA A 49 0.54 -6.63 -3.96
N SER A 50 -0.74 -6.83 -3.66
CA SER A 50 -1.75 -7.23 -4.65
C SER A 50 -3.12 -6.67 -4.30
N GLY A 51 -3.88 -6.35 -5.34
CA GLY A 51 -5.28 -5.93 -5.28
C GLY A 51 -5.89 -6.16 -6.66
N PRO A 52 -7.01 -6.89 -6.79
CA PRO A 52 -7.60 -7.18 -8.10
C PRO A 52 -7.86 -5.90 -8.90
N GLY A 53 -7.41 -5.86 -10.16
CA GLY A 53 -7.66 -4.73 -11.07
C GLY A 53 -7.04 -3.40 -10.65
N SER A 54 -5.99 -3.43 -9.82
CA SER A 54 -5.35 -2.22 -9.29
C SER A 54 -3.90 -2.06 -9.75
N GLU A 55 -3.51 -0.81 -9.99
CA GLU A 55 -2.12 -0.40 -10.04
C GLU A 55 -1.60 -0.20 -8.61
N VAL A 56 -0.38 -0.67 -8.34
CA VAL A 56 0.27 -0.51 -7.02
C VAL A 56 1.36 0.55 -7.11
N LEU A 57 1.28 1.54 -6.22
CA LEU A 57 2.26 2.59 -6.02
C LEU A 57 2.78 2.56 -4.57
N PHE A 58 3.98 3.09 -4.36
CA PHE A 58 4.63 3.13 -3.05
C PHE A 58 5.04 4.55 -2.68
N SER A 59 5.19 4.81 -1.39
CA SER A 59 5.66 6.09 -0.86
C SER A 59 6.83 5.88 0.09
N VAL A 60 7.83 6.75 0.01
CA VAL A 60 9.02 6.79 0.90
C VAL A 60 9.01 8.00 1.84
N ASP A 61 7.97 8.84 1.77
CA ASP A 61 7.91 10.15 2.41
C ASP A 61 6.69 10.33 3.33
N ASN A 62 6.28 9.24 3.98
CA ASN A 62 5.10 9.15 4.84
C ASN A 62 3.78 9.45 4.11
N GLY A 63 3.63 8.94 2.89
CA GLY A 63 2.38 9.01 2.16
C GLY A 63 2.10 10.37 1.53
N ARG A 64 3.14 11.20 1.32
CA ARG A 64 2.98 12.50 0.65
C ARG A 64 3.03 12.33 -0.86
N THR A 65 4.02 11.61 -1.37
CA THR A 65 4.18 11.29 -2.79
C THR A 65 4.17 9.79 -3.02
N PHE A 66 3.78 9.39 -4.24
CA PHE A 66 3.67 7.98 -4.62
C PHE A 66 4.21 7.77 -6.03
N GLY A 67 4.95 6.68 -6.21
CA GLY A 67 5.55 6.29 -7.47
C GLY A 67 5.71 4.78 -7.58
N ARG A 68 6.12 4.31 -8.77
CA ARG A 68 6.45 2.91 -9.00
C ARG A 68 7.83 2.57 -8.42
N PRO A 69 8.14 1.28 -8.19
CA PRO A 69 9.50 0.86 -7.91
C PRO A 69 10.47 1.43 -8.95
N GLY A 70 11.57 2.03 -8.51
CA GLY A 70 12.55 2.71 -9.37
C GLY A 70 12.26 4.18 -9.70
N GLU A 71 11.05 4.69 -9.44
CA GLU A 71 10.73 6.13 -9.57
C GLU A 71 10.98 6.90 -8.25
N LEU A 72 11.13 6.18 -7.14
CA LEU A 72 11.23 6.73 -5.80
C LEU A 72 12.70 6.94 -5.41
N THR A 73 12.97 8.09 -4.79
CA THR A 73 14.32 8.48 -4.35
C THR A 73 14.31 9.03 -2.93
N LEU A 74 15.43 8.86 -2.25
CA LEU A 74 15.66 9.33 -0.88
C LEU A 74 16.93 10.19 -0.81
N PRO A 75 16.99 11.19 0.07
CA PRO A 75 18.21 11.94 0.33
C PRO A 75 19.33 11.02 0.84
N ALA A 76 20.52 11.16 0.28
CA ALA A 76 21.70 10.45 0.73
C ALA A 76 22.50 11.29 1.76
N PRO A 77 23.27 10.66 2.67
CA PRO A 77 24.05 11.38 3.69
C PRO A 77 25.08 12.37 3.14
N ASP A 78 25.52 12.18 1.90
CA ASP A 78 26.48 13.03 1.19
C ASP A 78 25.84 14.25 0.50
N GLY A 79 24.53 14.45 0.68
CA GLY A 79 23.76 15.52 0.04
C GLY A 79 23.23 15.17 -1.36
N GLY A 80 23.47 13.96 -1.84
CA GLY A 80 22.88 13.43 -3.07
C GLY A 80 21.49 12.81 -2.87
N VAL A 81 21.06 12.02 -3.85
CA VAL A 81 19.89 11.14 -3.73
C VAL A 81 20.27 9.72 -4.16
N HIS A 82 19.61 8.73 -3.56
CA HIS A 82 19.69 7.34 -3.99
C HIS A 82 18.30 6.80 -4.32
N GLY A 83 18.25 5.76 -5.14
CA GLY A 83 17.01 5.03 -5.40
C GLY A 83 16.51 4.35 -4.13
N ALA A 84 15.21 4.37 -3.92
CA ALA A 84 14.59 3.70 -2.78
C ALA A 84 14.47 2.19 -3.03
N ASP A 85 14.78 1.42 -1.99
CA ASP A 85 14.54 -0.01 -1.94
C ASP A 85 13.21 -0.32 -1.24
N ALA A 86 12.77 -1.58 -1.33
CA ALA A 86 11.52 -2.02 -0.71
C ALA A 86 11.47 -1.78 0.82
N SER A 87 12.63 -1.81 1.49
CA SER A 87 12.76 -1.53 2.92
C SER A 87 12.44 -0.08 3.29
N ASP A 88 12.53 0.84 2.34
CA ASP A 88 12.30 2.26 2.54
C ASP A 88 10.82 2.65 2.39
N TYR A 89 9.99 1.73 1.91
CA TYR A 89 8.57 2.02 1.68
C TYR A 89 7.86 2.22 3.00
N THR A 90 7.25 3.40 3.13
CA THR A 90 6.43 3.80 4.28
C THR A 90 4.95 3.52 4.06
N HIS A 91 4.48 3.55 2.80
CA HIS A 91 3.08 3.27 2.46
C HIS A 91 2.98 2.49 1.15
N VAL A 92 1.92 1.69 1.05
CA VAL A 92 1.46 1.04 -0.17
C VAL A 92 0.12 1.68 -0.58
N ARG A 93 -0.05 1.96 -1.87
CA ARG A 93 -1.29 2.48 -2.44
C ARG A 93 -1.75 1.63 -3.61
N TRP A 94 -3.02 1.25 -3.58
CA TRP A 94 -3.70 0.61 -4.70
C TRP A 94 -4.62 1.63 -5.38
N VAL A 95 -4.43 1.82 -6.68
CA VAL A 95 -5.28 2.66 -7.53
C VAL A 95 -6.16 1.74 -8.35
N LEU A 96 -7.48 1.79 -8.12
CA LEU A 96 -8.44 0.99 -8.87
C LEU A 96 -8.86 1.79 -10.10
N HIS A 97 -8.72 1.19 -11.28
CA HIS A 97 -9.16 1.83 -12.53
C HIS A 97 -10.64 1.58 -12.82
N ALA A 98 -11.20 0.48 -12.31
CA ALA A 98 -12.62 0.21 -12.40
C ALA A 98 -13.38 0.99 -11.32
N PRO A 99 -14.58 1.51 -11.63
CA PRO A 99 -15.47 2.06 -10.61
C PRO A 99 -15.95 0.98 -9.65
N LEU A 100 -16.39 1.40 -8.47
CA LEU A 100 -16.93 0.53 -7.43
C LEU A 100 -18.38 0.92 -7.13
N ASP A 101 -19.29 -0.01 -7.35
CA ASP A 101 -20.73 0.19 -7.12
C ASP A 101 -21.04 0.46 -5.64
N ALA A 102 -22.22 1.03 -5.38
CA ALA A 102 -22.75 1.23 -4.03
C ALA A 102 -22.76 -0.10 -3.26
N GLY A 103 -22.21 -0.11 -2.04
CA GLY A 103 -22.10 -1.29 -1.20
C GLY A 103 -21.05 -2.32 -1.63
N ALA A 104 -20.41 -2.18 -2.80
CA ALA A 104 -19.39 -3.12 -3.23
C ALA A 104 -18.15 -3.10 -2.33
N THR A 105 -17.52 -4.27 -2.20
CA THR A 105 -16.39 -4.50 -1.31
C THR A 105 -15.19 -5.01 -2.08
N GLY A 106 -14.00 -4.80 -1.52
CA GLY A 106 -12.76 -5.32 -2.08
C GLY A 106 -11.71 -5.56 -1.01
N ILE A 107 -10.67 -6.28 -1.43
CA ILE A 107 -9.50 -6.56 -0.62
C ILE A 107 -8.23 -6.19 -1.37
N ALA A 108 -7.28 -5.66 -0.64
CA ALA A 108 -5.89 -5.52 -1.05
C ALA A 108 -4.99 -6.08 0.05
N ARG A 109 -3.77 -6.47 -0.30
CA ARG A 109 -2.84 -7.09 0.65
C ARG A 109 -1.41 -6.82 0.29
N PHE A 110 -0.53 -6.89 1.28
CA PHE A 110 0.91 -7.01 1.09
C PHE A 110 1.50 -7.87 2.20
N ARG A 111 2.76 -8.28 2.03
CA ARG A 111 3.53 -8.94 3.07
C ARG A 111 4.61 -8.02 3.60
N ALA A 112 4.92 -8.18 4.88
CA ALA A 112 5.96 -7.45 5.56
C ALA A 112 6.71 -8.39 6.51
N VAL A 113 7.97 -8.09 6.79
CA VAL A 113 8.80 -8.84 7.74
C VAL A 113 9.37 -7.88 8.78
N PRO A 114 9.71 -8.33 10.01
CA PRO A 114 10.44 -7.52 10.96
C PRO A 114 11.68 -6.86 10.34
N ARG A 115 11.99 -5.65 10.78
CA ARG A 115 13.20 -4.91 10.38
C ARG A 115 14.46 -5.47 11.03
#